data_AF-A0A3C0W1H6-F1
#
_entry.id   AF-A0A3C0W1H6-F1
#
_cell.length_a   1.000
_cell.length_b   1.000
_cell.length_c   1.000
_cell.angle_alpha   90.00
_cell.angle_beta   90.00
_cell.angle_gamma   90.00
#
_symmetry.space_group_name_H-M   'P 1'
#
loop_
_entity.id
_entity.type
_entity.pdbx_description
1 polymer ?
#
loop_
_entity_poly.entity_id
_entity_poly.type
_entity_poly.pdbx_seq_one_letter_code
_entity_poly.pdbx_strand_id
1 'polypeptide(L)'
;MSGAFDSSSLEPLRAKLVGHPVFHSVTTLPRLRVFMEHHVYPVWDFMSLLKSLQQTFAPHGSPWLPDGDGDIRRFVNEIVTEEESDQALPGGEAEYISHFDMYRQSMSEIGADL
;
A
#
# COMPACT_ATOMS: atom_id res chain seq x y z
N MET A 1 1.84 -27.75 -12.67
CA MET A 1 3.16 -27.14 -12.98
C MET A 1 2.98 -25.64 -12.84
N SER A 2 3.42 -25.05 -11.73
CA SER A 2 3.39 -23.59 -11.57
C SER A 2 4.43 -23.02 -12.53
N GLY A 3 3.98 -22.38 -13.61
CA GLY A 3 4.87 -21.58 -14.44
C GLY A 3 5.31 -20.40 -13.58
N ALA A 4 6.59 -20.36 -13.22
CA ALA A 4 7.14 -19.20 -12.53
C ALA A 4 6.79 -17.95 -13.34
N PHE A 5 6.28 -16.92 -12.68
CA PHE A 5 5.97 -15.64 -13.31
C PHE A 5 7.26 -15.06 -13.89
N ASP A 6 7.35 -14.97 -15.22
CA ASP A 6 8.48 -14.34 -15.89
C ASP A 6 8.31 -12.81 -15.88
N SER A 7 8.98 -12.18 -14.91
CA SER A 7 9.00 -10.73 -14.75
C SER A 7 10.02 -10.01 -15.63
N SER A 8 10.79 -10.72 -16.47
CA SER A 8 11.89 -10.13 -17.25
C SER A 8 11.44 -8.98 -18.16
N SER A 9 10.21 -9.05 -18.68
CA SER A 9 9.59 -8.00 -19.48
C SER A 9 9.37 -6.69 -18.71
N LEU A 10 9.32 -6.74 -17.37
CA LEU A 10 9.14 -5.59 -16.49
C LEU A 10 10.46 -4.91 -16.12
N GLU A 11 11.61 -5.53 -16.37
CA GLU A 11 12.91 -4.99 -15.97
C GLU A 11 13.20 -3.58 -16.51
N PRO A 12 12.90 -3.26 -17.79
CA PRO A 12 13.06 -1.88 -18.28
C PRO A 12 12.16 -0.87 -17.55
N LEU A 13 10.96 -1.29 -17.11
CA LEU A 13 10.04 -0.44 -16.36
C LEU A 13 10.51 -0.26 -14.91
N ARG A 14 11.00 -1.34 -14.28
CA ARG A 14 11.59 -1.30 -12.94
C ARG A 14 12.81 -0.36 -12.91
N ALA A 15 13.69 -0.46 -13.90
CA ALA A 15 14.85 0.42 -14.00
C ALA A 15 14.45 1.90 -14.13
N LYS A 16 13.41 2.21 -14.92
CA LYS A 16 12.87 3.57 -15.03
C LYS A 16 12.26 4.07 -13.72
N LEU A 17 11.52 3.22 -13.02
CA LEU A 17 10.91 3.56 -11.73
C LEU A 17 12.00 3.87 -10.70
N VAL A 18 12.96 2.96 -10.51
CA VAL A 18 14.05 3.13 -9.52
C VAL A 18 14.94 4.34 -9.87
N GLY A 19 15.19 4.58 -11.16
CA GLY A 19 15.95 5.73 -11.65
C GLY A 19 15.17 7.05 -11.67
N HIS A 20 13.92 7.10 -11.19
CA HIS A 20 13.09 8.28 -11.32
C HIS A 20 13.69 9.47 -10.54
N PRO A 21 13.81 10.67 -11.13
CA PRO A 21 14.43 11.83 -10.48
C PRO A 21 13.75 12.25 -9.17
N VAL A 22 12.47 11.91 -8.97
CA VAL A 22 11.71 12.28 -7.77
C VAL A 22 12.41 11.80 -6.49
N PHE A 23 12.96 10.58 -6.47
CA PHE A 23 13.61 10.03 -5.28
C PHE A 23 14.88 10.79 -4.91
N HIS A 24 15.63 11.27 -5.90
CA HIS A 24 16.81 12.11 -5.71
C HIS A 24 16.46 13.57 -5.39
N SER A 25 15.19 13.93 -5.58
CA SER A 25 14.68 15.29 -5.37
C SER A 25 14.22 15.53 -3.94
N VAL A 26 14.00 14.51 -3.11
CA VAL A 26 13.52 14.67 -1.74
C VAL A 26 14.69 14.77 -0.77
N THR A 27 15.32 15.96 -0.69
CA THR A 27 16.57 16.18 0.06
C THR A 27 16.44 17.16 1.22
N THR A 28 15.30 17.83 1.36
CA THR A 28 15.04 18.80 2.42
C THR A 28 13.62 18.65 2.95
N LEU A 29 13.39 19.10 4.17
CA LEU A 29 12.07 19.04 4.80
C LEU A 29 10.97 19.73 3.96
N PRO A 30 11.17 20.95 3.40
CA PRO A 30 10.17 21.55 2.51
C PRO A 30 9.86 20.71 1.26
N ARG A 31 10.87 20.02 0.71
CA ARG A 31 10.69 19.18 -0.48
C ARG A 31 9.98 17.86 -0.12
N LEU A 32 10.23 17.34 1.07
CA LEU A 32 9.49 16.19 1.61
C LEU A 32 8.01 16.52 1.81
N ARG A 33 7.67 17.69 2.36
CA ARG A 33 6.27 18.12 2.50
C ARG A 33 5.53 18.11 1.17
N VAL A 34 6.10 18.78 0.17
CA VAL A 34 5.53 18.82 -1.20
C VAL A 34 5.39 17.41 -1.77
N PHE A 35 6.38 16.53 -1.56
CA PHE A 35 6.27 15.14 -1.99
C PHE A 35 5.09 14.44 -1.31
N MET A 36 4.94 14.54 0.00
CA MET A 36 3.89 13.86 0.76
C MET A 36 2.49 14.39 0.41
N GLU A 37 2.34 15.71 0.20
CA GLU A 37 1.11 16.36 -0.25
C GLU A 37 0.60 15.82 -1.60
N HIS A 38 1.51 15.31 -2.46
CA HIS A 38 1.13 14.67 -3.72
C HIS A 38 1.05 13.15 -3.61
N HIS A 39 1.88 12.54 -2.75
CA HIS A 39 1.96 11.08 -2.61
C HIS A 39 0.82 10.48 -1.77
N VAL A 40 0.15 11.30 -0.94
CA VAL A 40 -1.06 10.88 -0.21
C VAL A 40 -2.16 10.35 -1.12
N TYR A 41 -2.28 10.87 -2.35
CA TYR A 41 -3.30 10.41 -3.31
C TYR A 41 -3.04 8.97 -3.81
N PRO A 42 -1.83 8.61 -4.28
CA PRO A 42 -1.49 7.21 -4.55
C PRO A 42 -1.66 6.27 -3.36
N VAL A 43 -1.32 6.71 -2.14
CA VAL A 43 -1.48 5.88 -0.92
C VAL A 43 -2.97 5.56 -0.71
N TRP A 44 -3.83 6.56 -0.85
CA TRP A 44 -5.28 6.36 -0.78
C TRP A 44 -5.82 5.53 -1.95
N ASP A 45 -5.42 5.82 -3.19
CA ASP A 45 -5.92 5.15 -4.39
C ASP A 45 -5.50 3.67 -4.47
N PHE A 46 -4.38 3.30 -3.84
CA PHE A 46 -3.99 1.89 -3.69
C PHE A 46 -5.09 1.05 -3.04
N MET A 47 -5.85 1.62 -2.09
CA MET A 47 -6.98 0.93 -1.47
C MET A 47 -8.07 0.59 -2.48
N SER A 48 -8.31 1.43 -3.49
CA SER A 48 -9.26 1.13 -4.58
C SER A 48 -8.85 -0.13 -5.34
N LEU A 49 -7.56 -0.26 -5.67
CA LEU A 49 -7.02 -1.46 -6.32
C LEU A 49 -7.15 -2.68 -5.41
N LEU A 50 -6.74 -2.56 -4.14
CA LEU A 50 -6.79 -3.65 -3.18
C LEU A 50 -8.21 -4.15 -2.94
N LYS A 51 -9.19 -3.25 -2.82
CA LYS A 51 -10.59 -3.62 -2.66
C LYS A 51 -11.18 -4.28 -3.90
N SER A 52 -10.77 -3.88 -5.09
CA SER A 52 -11.14 -4.59 -6.33
C SER A 52 -10.57 -6.02 -6.36
N LEU A 53 -9.34 -6.22 -5.91
CA LEU A 53 -8.72 -7.55 -5.79
C LEU A 53 -9.41 -8.39 -4.71
N GLN A 54 -9.69 -7.80 -3.54
CA GLN A 54 -10.42 -8.46 -2.47
C GLN A 54 -11.81 -8.90 -2.92
N GLN A 55 -12.57 -8.04 -3.61
CA GLN A 55 -13.88 -8.40 -4.15
C GLN A 55 -13.82 -9.62 -5.09
N THR A 56 -12.73 -9.76 -5.85
CA THR A 56 -12.58 -10.83 -6.84
C THR A 56 -12.08 -12.14 -6.22
N PHE A 57 -11.08 -12.08 -5.35
CA PHE A 57 -10.35 -13.25 -4.87
C PHE A 57 -10.61 -13.61 -3.39
N ALA A 58 -11.09 -12.66 -2.59
CA ALA A 58 -11.36 -12.82 -1.16
C ALA A 58 -12.65 -12.06 -0.74
N PRO A 59 -13.80 -12.32 -1.37
CA PRO A 59 -15.01 -11.53 -1.17
C PRO A 59 -15.47 -11.55 0.29
N HIS A 60 -15.83 -10.37 0.81
CA HIS A 60 -16.27 -10.15 2.19
C HIS A 60 -17.80 -10.15 2.36
N GLY A 61 -18.55 -10.62 1.34
CA GLY A 61 -20.02 -10.61 1.29
C GLY A 61 -20.70 -11.75 2.05
N SER A 62 -22.03 -11.66 2.16
CA SER A 62 -22.89 -12.67 2.80
C SER A 62 -23.97 -13.21 1.83
N PRO A 63 -24.28 -14.52 1.82
CA PRO A 63 -23.66 -15.57 2.63
C PRO A 63 -22.21 -15.83 2.19
N TRP A 64 -21.33 -16.11 3.15
CA TRP A 64 -19.96 -16.50 2.85
C TRP A 64 -19.94 -17.91 2.24
N LEU A 65 -19.29 -18.03 1.09
CA LEU A 65 -19.11 -19.29 0.37
C LEU A 65 -17.63 -19.44 0.00
N PRO A 66 -17.02 -20.61 0.25
CA PRO A 66 -15.66 -20.87 -0.19
C PRO A 66 -15.64 -21.12 -1.71
N ASP A 67 -14.81 -20.38 -2.47
CA ASP A 67 -14.68 -20.54 -3.93
C ASP A 67 -13.29 -20.17 -4.47
N GLY A 68 -12.68 -20.97 -5.33
CA GLY A 68 -11.35 -20.66 -5.92
C GLY A 68 -10.15 -20.96 -5.02
N ASP A 69 -8.99 -20.37 -5.35
CA ASP A 69 -7.67 -20.71 -4.78
C ASP A 69 -7.49 -20.16 -3.35
N GLY A 70 -7.13 -21.04 -2.41
CA GLY A 70 -6.88 -20.70 -1.01
C GLY A 70 -5.64 -19.85 -0.78
N ASP A 71 -4.58 -20.05 -1.57
CA ASP A 71 -3.31 -19.34 -1.42
C ASP A 71 -3.47 -17.88 -1.87
N ILE A 72 -4.16 -17.65 -2.99
CA ILE A 72 -4.48 -16.29 -3.48
C ILE A 72 -5.35 -15.55 -2.48
N ARG A 73 -6.39 -16.20 -1.93
CA ARG A 73 -7.26 -15.58 -0.93
C ARG A 73 -6.49 -15.16 0.32
N ARG A 74 -5.65 -16.05 0.83
CA ARG A 74 -4.80 -15.77 1.99
C ARG A 74 -3.91 -14.56 1.70
N PHE A 75 -3.22 -14.58 0.57
CA PHE A 75 -2.35 -13.48 0.15
C PHE A 75 -3.08 -12.14 0.10
N VAL A 76 -4.26 -12.08 -0.51
CA VAL A 76 -5.07 -10.84 -0.57
C VAL A 76 -5.53 -10.39 0.81
N ASN A 77 -5.99 -11.30 1.67
CA ASN A 77 -6.42 -10.96 3.03
C ASN A 77 -5.26 -10.51 3.93
N GLU A 78 -4.06 -11.05 3.74
CA GLU A 78 -2.85 -10.59 4.44
C GLU A 78 -2.55 -9.14 4.07
N ILE A 79 -2.54 -8.80 2.77
CA ILE A 79 -2.37 -7.39 2.32
C ILE A 79 -3.47 -6.49 2.91
N VAL A 80 -4.73 -6.93 2.92
CA VAL A 80 -5.82 -6.14 3.53
C VAL A 80 -5.57 -5.89 5.02
N THR A 81 -5.04 -6.88 5.75
CA THR A 81 -4.75 -6.74 7.17
C THR A 81 -3.65 -5.71 7.41
N GLU A 82 -2.57 -5.76 6.61
CA GLU A 82 -1.44 -4.83 6.64
C GLU A 82 -1.80 -3.40 6.21
N GLU A 83 -2.83 -3.22 5.39
CA GLU A 83 -3.17 -1.88 4.85
C GLU A 83 -4.30 -1.20 5.64
N GLU A 84 -5.25 -1.96 6.18
CA GLU A 84 -6.41 -1.41 6.92
C GLU A 84 -6.21 -1.34 8.43
N SER A 85 -5.38 -2.22 8.99
CA SER A 85 -5.32 -2.43 10.43
C SER A 85 -3.96 -3.00 10.84
N ASP A 86 -2.88 -2.43 10.33
CA ASP A 86 -1.55 -2.84 10.76
C ASP A 86 -1.32 -2.45 12.22
N GLN A 87 -0.39 -3.12 12.86
CA GLN A 87 0.04 -2.78 14.20
C GLN A 87 1.01 -1.58 14.14
N ALA A 88 0.57 -0.43 14.65
CA ALA A 88 1.43 0.73 14.81
C ALA A 88 2.55 0.43 15.83
N LEU A 89 3.77 0.86 15.53
CA LEU A 89 4.89 0.88 16.47
C LEU A 89 5.41 2.33 16.56
N PRO A 90 4.90 3.14 17.52
CA PRO A 90 5.86 3.67 18.50
C PRO A 90 5.29 4.03 19.89
N GLY A 91 5.96 3.57 20.96
CA GLY A 91 5.99 4.25 22.27
C GLY A 91 4.96 3.88 23.35
N GLY A 92 4.04 2.94 23.10
CA GLY A 92 2.96 2.56 24.03
C GLY A 92 2.32 1.19 23.72
N GLU A 93 1.07 0.97 24.17
CA GLU A 93 0.27 -0.22 23.83
C GLU A 93 0.07 -0.34 22.31
N ALA A 94 -0.14 -1.57 21.82
CA ALA A 94 -0.37 -1.83 20.40
C ALA A 94 -1.68 -1.15 19.94
N GLU A 95 -1.57 -0.13 19.08
CA GLU A 95 -2.68 0.48 18.37
C GLU A 95 -2.74 -0.09 16.95
N TYR A 96 -3.94 -0.39 16.46
CA TYR A 96 -4.13 -0.79 15.06
C TYR A 96 -4.50 0.43 14.24
N ILE A 97 -3.82 0.63 13.11
CA ILE A 97 -3.98 1.79 12.26
C ILE A 97 -3.93 1.39 10.78
N SER A 98 -4.67 2.11 9.94
CA SER A 98 -4.53 1.96 8.49
C SER A 98 -3.22 2.59 8.02
N HIS A 99 -2.63 2.06 6.94
CA HIS A 99 -1.44 2.66 6.32
C HIS A 99 -1.71 4.12 5.92
N PHE A 100 -2.92 4.42 5.45
CA PHE A 100 -3.33 5.76 5.07
C PHE A 100 -3.36 6.72 6.27
N ASP A 101 -3.93 6.31 7.40
CA ASP A 101 -3.96 7.14 8.60
C ASP A 101 -2.55 7.33 9.19
N MET A 102 -1.73 6.27 9.18
CA MET A 102 -0.32 6.38 9.55
C MET A 102 0.42 7.40 8.67
N TYR A 103 0.20 7.37 7.35
CA TYR A 103 0.79 8.32 6.42
C TYR A 103 0.37 9.76 6.73
N ARG A 104 -0.92 9.99 7.02
CA ARG A 104 -1.45 11.31 7.40
C ARG A 104 -0.92 11.81 8.74
N GLN A 105 -0.71 10.92 9.71
CA GLN A 105 -0.03 11.28 10.96
C GLN A 105 1.39 11.77 10.68
N SER A 106 2.15 11.06 9.84
CA SER A 106 3.48 11.50 9.42
C SER A 106 3.46 12.85 8.69
N MET A 107 2.45 13.11 7.84
CA MET A 107 2.27 14.42 7.19
C MET A 107 2.09 15.54 8.22
N SER A 108 1.25 15.31 9.23
CA SER A 108 1.00 16.25 10.32
C SER A 108 2.26 16.52 11.14
N GLU A 109 3.04 15.49 11.46
CA GLU A 109 4.29 15.61 12.23
C GLU A 109 5.30 16.54 11.58
N ILE A 110 5.39 16.49 10.24
CA ILE A 110 6.31 17.35 9.51
C ILE A 110 5.67 18.69 9.11
N GLY A 111 4.38 18.91 9.33
CA GLY A 111 3.64 20.10 8.92
C GLY A 111 3.46 20.21 7.40
N ALA A 112 3.16 19.09 6.75
CA ALA A 112 2.67 19.07 5.37
C ALA A 112 1.15 19.36 5.33
N ASP A 113 0.67 19.94 4.24
CA ASP A 113 -0.77 20.20 4.06
C ASP A 113 -1.54 18.90 3.76
N LEU A 114 -2.79 18.82 4.20
CA LEU A 114 -3.67 17.65 4.07
C LEU A 114 -4.66 17.80 2.91
#